data_AF-A0A1B6HL01-F1
#
_entry.id   AF-A0A1B6HL01-F1
#
_cell.length_a   1.000
_cell.length_b   1.000
_cell.length_c   1.000
_cell.angle_alpha   90.00
_cell.angle_beta   90.00
_cell.angle_gamma   90.00
#
_symmetry.space_group_name_H-M   'P 1'
#
loop_
_entity.id
_entity.type
_entity.pdbx_description
1 polymer ?
#
loop_
_entity_poly.entity_id
_entity_poly.type
_entity_poly.pdbx_seq_one_letter_code
_entity_poly.pdbx_strand_id
1 'polypeptide(L)'
;TACVRSCCSSFKDRLRTQAVSVGTAVNKVKDQSAATGRCLHEIVLEEPIRYQAGDSVEQWLTDLLCLDATTVRQLHSGTPPPDLCDLYYINRDTLFCYHKASEEFLHRIVSLFVSSHYKNSPNDLQMMSDAPAHHLFCLLGPVPADSTTLPEVLCVIQVCLEGQVSRSSVSQGLSQGKRASGDLIPWTVAQQYQDQDFPSLSGARVVRIATHPDYQSMGYGTRALALLKDYYELRVTSLDERERPAEHIESVAVDDVGLLEETI
;
A
#
# COMPACT_ATOMS: atom_id res chain seq x y z
N THR A 1 -12.98 -15.26 6.07
CA THR A 1 -12.60 -16.33 5.12
C THR A 1 -12.11 -15.78 3.77
N ALA A 2 -11.81 -14.48 3.64
CA ALA A 2 -11.44 -13.82 2.39
C ALA A 2 -9.94 -13.93 2.00
N CYS A 3 -9.09 -14.45 2.88
CA CYS A 3 -7.62 -14.40 2.72
C CYS A 3 -7.06 -15.37 1.65
N VAL A 4 -7.87 -16.30 1.11
CA VAL A 4 -7.38 -17.34 0.17
C VAL A 4 -7.54 -16.97 -1.31
N ARG A 5 -8.31 -15.91 -1.65
CA ARG A 5 -8.63 -15.61 -3.06
C ARG A 5 -7.54 -14.86 -3.82
N SER A 6 -6.74 -14.00 -3.16
CA SER A 6 -5.89 -13.06 -3.90
C SER A 6 -4.60 -13.66 -4.50
N CYS A 7 -3.79 -14.34 -3.71
CA CYS A 7 -2.48 -14.81 -4.20
C CYS A 7 -2.60 -15.90 -5.29
N CYS A 8 -3.79 -16.49 -5.39
CA CYS A 8 -4.07 -17.48 -6.40
C CYS A 8 -4.26 -16.84 -7.78
N SER A 9 -4.71 -15.59 -7.94
CA SER A 9 -5.05 -15.08 -9.27
C SER A 9 -3.83 -14.96 -10.20
N SER A 10 -2.75 -14.26 -9.81
CA SER A 10 -1.58 -14.12 -10.72
C SER A 10 -0.79 -15.42 -10.94
N PHE A 11 -0.71 -16.30 -9.93
CA PHE A 11 -0.09 -17.62 -10.09
C PHE A 11 -0.98 -18.57 -10.90
N LYS A 12 -2.30 -18.56 -10.66
CA LYS A 12 -3.29 -19.29 -11.47
C LYS A 12 -3.35 -18.75 -12.89
N ASP A 13 -3.22 -17.45 -13.11
CA ASP A 13 -3.25 -16.85 -14.44
C ASP A 13 -2.01 -17.25 -15.22
N ARG A 14 -0.82 -17.30 -14.59
CA ARG A 14 0.38 -17.90 -15.19
C ARG A 14 0.21 -19.40 -15.46
N LEU A 15 -0.40 -20.15 -14.55
CA LEU A 15 -0.72 -21.57 -14.78
C LEU A 15 -1.80 -21.76 -15.86
N ARG A 16 -2.78 -20.85 -15.98
CA ARG A 16 -3.80 -20.80 -17.04
C ARG A 16 -3.12 -20.52 -18.38
N THR A 17 -2.16 -19.60 -18.45
CA THR A 17 -1.39 -19.34 -19.68
C THR A 17 -0.53 -20.54 -20.07
N GLN A 18 0.13 -21.18 -19.09
CA GLN A 18 0.94 -22.38 -19.33
C GLN A 18 0.11 -23.63 -19.69
N ALA A 19 -1.13 -23.74 -19.20
CA ALA A 19 -2.06 -24.80 -19.58
C ALA A 19 -2.70 -24.55 -20.96
N VAL A 20 -2.99 -23.30 -21.32
CA VAL A 20 -3.61 -22.92 -22.60
C VAL A 20 -2.62 -23.05 -23.78
N SER A 21 -1.31 -22.89 -23.57
CA SER A 21 -0.30 -23.04 -24.64
C SER A 21 -0.22 -24.45 -25.25
N VAL A 22 -0.95 -25.44 -24.73
CA VAL A 22 -1.04 -26.81 -25.28
C VAL A 22 -2.18 -26.94 -26.32
N GLY A 23 -3.06 -25.94 -26.46
CA GLY A 23 -4.33 -26.08 -27.19
C GLY A 23 -4.40 -25.58 -28.63
N THR A 24 -3.43 -24.83 -29.17
CA THR A 24 -3.62 -24.22 -30.51
C THR A 24 -2.32 -24.01 -31.29
N ALA A 25 -1.70 -25.10 -31.74
CA ALA A 25 -0.75 -25.05 -32.86
C ALA A 25 -0.72 -26.40 -33.59
N VAL A 26 -1.53 -26.51 -34.64
CA VAL A 26 -1.31 -27.53 -35.68
C VAL A 26 -0.06 -27.10 -36.45
N ASN A 27 1.10 -27.70 -36.15
CA ASN A 27 2.07 -28.15 -37.16
C ASN A 27 3.19 -29.00 -36.55
N LYS A 28 3.45 -30.14 -37.21
CA LYS A 28 4.40 -31.19 -36.87
C LYS A 28 5.84 -30.68 -36.73
N VAL A 29 6.48 -30.92 -35.59
CA VAL A 29 7.86 -31.46 -35.50
C VAL A 29 7.95 -32.34 -34.25
N LYS A 30 8.52 -33.54 -34.40
CA LYS A 30 8.83 -34.48 -33.32
C LYS A 30 10.03 -33.95 -32.53
N ASP A 31 9.83 -33.59 -31.26
CA ASP A 31 10.92 -33.69 -30.29
C ASP A 31 10.40 -34.24 -28.96
N GLN A 32 11.04 -35.32 -28.51
CA GLN A 32 10.65 -36.12 -27.37
C GLN A 32 11.29 -35.55 -26.10
N SER A 33 10.63 -34.61 -25.46
CA SER A 33 10.84 -34.35 -24.03
C SER A 33 9.49 -34.45 -23.33
N ALA A 34 9.37 -35.44 -22.44
CA ALA A 34 8.15 -35.78 -21.72
C ALA A 34 7.66 -34.60 -20.85
N ALA A 35 6.83 -33.74 -21.42
CA ALA A 35 5.98 -32.83 -20.67
C ALA A 35 4.96 -33.69 -19.92
N THR A 36 5.19 -33.89 -18.63
CA THR A 36 4.21 -34.53 -17.74
C THR A 36 2.87 -33.80 -17.89
N GLY A 37 1.89 -34.46 -18.52
CA GLY A 37 0.56 -33.93 -18.87
C GLY A 37 -0.34 -33.72 -17.64
N ARG A 38 0.10 -32.93 -16.68
CA ARG A 38 -0.68 -32.53 -15.51
C ARG A 38 -1.71 -31.50 -15.95
N CYS A 39 -2.99 -31.87 -15.87
CA CYS A 39 -4.10 -30.96 -16.16
C CYS A 39 -4.52 -30.23 -14.88
N LEU A 40 -4.49 -28.90 -14.90
CA LEU A 40 -5.01 -28.07 -13.81
C LEU A 40 -6.53 -28.00 -13.91
N HIS A 41 -7.24 -28.51 -12.91
CA HIS A 41 -8.68 -28.35 -12.79
C HIS A 41 -8.95 -27.32 -11.70
N GLU A 42 -9.50 -26.18 -12.09
CA GLU A 42 -9.93 -25.13 -11.17
C GLU A 42 -11.44 -25.27 -10.92
N ILE A 43 -11.82 -25.35 -9.64
CA ILE A 43 -13.22 -25.38 -9.21
C ILE A 43 -13.43 -24.16 -8.31
N VAL A 44 -14.45 -23.36 -8.61
CA VAL A 44 -14.84 -22.20 -7.83
C VAL A 44 -16.22 -22.48 -7.21
N LEU A 45 -16.35 -22.20 -5.92
CA LEU A 45 -17.61 -22.28 -5.19
C LEU A 45 -18.08 -20.86 -4.89
N GLU A 46 -19.29 -20.54 -5.34
CA GLU A 46 -19.87 -19.21 -5.22
C GLU A 46 -21.14 -19.20 -4.35
N GLU A 47 -21.86 -20.33 -4.26
CA GLU A 47 -23.11 -20.42 -3.51
C GLU A 47 -22.86 -20.40 -1.98
N PRO A 48 -23.41 -19.43 -1.25
CA PRO A 48 -23.27 -19.38 0.21
C PRO A 48 -24.19 -20.41 0.88
N ILE A 49 -23.68 -21.05 1.95
CA ILE A 49 -24.45 -22.06 2.70
C ILE A 49 -25.17 -21.51 3.94
N ARG A 50 -24.83 -20.29 4.38
CA ARG A 50 -25.34 -19.70 5.65
C ARG A 50 -26.43 -18.66 5.45
N TYR A 51 -26.41 -17.98 4.31
CA TYR A 51 -27.28 -16.86 3.96
C TYR A 51 -27.68 -16.99 2.50
N GLN A 52 -28.63 -16.17 2.07
CA GLN A 52 -29.14 -16.18 0.70
C GLN A 52 -28.09 -15.65 -0.28
N ALA A 53 -28.04 -16.21 -1.49
CA ALA A 53 -27.22 -15.65 -2.56
C ALA A 53 -27.65 -14.21 -2.88
N GLY A 54 -26.68 -13.28 -2.94
CA GLY A 54 -26.95 -11.86 -3.18
C GLY A 54 -27.43 -11.08 -1.96
N ASP A 55 -27.00 -11.46 -0.75
CA ASP A 55 -27.29 -10.70 0.47
C ASP A 55 -26.71 -9.27 0.37
N SER A 56 -27.58 -8.27 0.53
CA SER A 56 -27.21 -6.86 0.45
C SER A 56 -26.22 -6.44 1.55
N VAL A 57 -26.27 -7.09 2.71
CA VAL A 57 -25.32 -6.81 3.81
C VAL A 57 -23.93 -7.35 3.48
N GLU A 58 -23.85 -8.52 2.86
CA GLU A 58 -22.57 -9.09 2.39
C GLU A 58 -21.97 -8.22 1.28
N GLN A 59 -22.78 -7.76 0.33
CA GLN A 59 -22.32 -6.88 -0.73
C GLN A 59 -21.78 -5.57 -0.16
N TRP A 60 -22.54 -4.92 0.73
CA TRP A 60 -22.08 -3.70 1.41
C TRP A 60 -20.77 -3.91 2.17
N LEU A 61 -20.62 -5.02 2.89
CA LEU A 61 -19.39 -5.33 3.62
C LEU A 61 -18.21 -5.59 2.69
N THR A 62 -18.47 -6.24 1.55
CA THR A 62 -17.47 -6.54 0.52
C THR A 62 -16.96 -5.26 -0.13
N ASP A 63 -17.87 -4.33 -0.42
CA ASP A 63 -17.55 -3.01 -0.98
C ASP A 63 -16.76 -2.18 0.04
N LEU A 64 -17.27 -2.07 1.27
CA LEU A 64 -16.62 -1.31 2.36
C LEU A 64 -15.19 -1.76 2.66
N LEU A 65 -14.96 -3.08 2.67
CA LEU A 65 -13.65 -3.66 2.95
C LEU A 65 -12.81 -3.89 1.67
N CYS A 66 -13.29 -3.42 0.52
CA CYS A 66 -12.69 -3.58 -0.80
C CYS A 66 -12.25 -5.04 -1.09
N LEU A 67 -13.04 -6.03 -0.65
CA LEU A 67 -12.68 -7.45 -0.78
C LEU A 67 -12.78 -7.96 -2.23
N ASP A 68 -13.51 -7.25 -3.08
CA ASP A 68 -13.64 -7.54 -4.51
C ASP A 68 -12.43 -7.10 -5.34
N ALA A 69 -11.41 -6.51 -4.70
CA ALA A 69 -10.20 -6.00 -5.33
C ALA A 69 -9.24 -7.10 -5.87
N THR A 70 -9.75 -8.29 -6.20
CA THR A 70 -8.96 -9.44 -6.66
C THR A 70 -8.50 -9.35 -8.11
N THR A 71 -9.15 -8.50 -8.91
CA THR A 71 -8.81 -8.29 -10.32
C THR A 71 -8.13 -6.95 -10.49
N VAL A 72 -6.82 -6.98 -10.76
CA VAL A 72 -6.10 -5.76 -11.13
C VAL A 72 -6.53 -5.38 -12.55
N ARG A 73 -7.01 -4.15 -12.73
CA ARG A 73 -7.52 -3.67 -14.01
C ARG A 73 -6.38 -3.62 -15.02
N GLN A 74 -6.52 -4.35 -16.12
CA GLN A 74 -5.60 -4.29 -17.25
C GLN A 74 -5.51 -2.84 -17.75
N LEU A 75 -4.31 -2.26 -17.80
CA LEU A 75 -4.13 -0.94 -18.39
C LEU A 75 -4.20 -1.07 -19.91
N HIS A 76 -5.05 -0.26 -20.53
CA HIS A 76 -5.29 -0.29 -21.97
C HIS A 76 -4.34 0.66 -22.71
N SER A 77 -3.68 1.55 -21.96
CA SER A 77 -2.65 2.44 -22.46
C SER A 77 -1.27 1.75 -22.36
N GLY A 78 -0.43 1.92 -23.38
CA GLY A 78 0.92 1.33 -23.35
C GLY A 78 1.71 1.76 -22.11
N THR A 79 2.60 0.91 -21.63
CA THR A 79 3.43 1.17 -20.44
C THR A 79 4.30 2.42 -20.64
N PRO A 80 4.07 3.51 -19.88
CA PRO A 80 4.93 4.68 -19.98
C PRO A 80 6.33 4.33 -19.45
N PRO A 81 7.42 4.86 -20.02
CA PRO A 81 8.74 4.64 -19.46
C PRO A 81 8.79 5.13 -18.00
N PRO A 82 9.49 4.41 -17.08
CA PRO A 82 9.53 4.77 -15.66
C PRO A 82 10.00 6.21 -15.38
N ASP A 83 10.82 6.78 -16.27
CA ASP A 83 11.35 8.13 -16.12
C ASP A 83 10.31 9.24 -16.25
N LEU A 84 9.21 8.97 -16.96
CA LEU A 84 8.06 9.89 -17.10
C LEU A 84 7.02 9.71 -16.00
N CYS A 85 7.25 8.80 -15.06
CA CYS A 85 6.33 8.54 -13.96
C CYS A 85 6.78 9.32 -12.72
N ASP A 86 5.81 9.96 -12.08
CA ASP A 86 6.02 10.79 -10.91
C ASP A 86 5.35 10.17 -9.67
N LEU A 87 5.95 10.45 -8.51
CA LEU A 87 5.49 9.97 -7.22
C LEU A 87 4.63 11.04 -6.55
N TYR A 88 3.41 10.67 -6.21
CA TYR A 88 2.43 11.56 -5.58
C TYR A 88 2.21 11.15 -4.13
N TYR A 89 2.12 12.15 -3.25
CA TYR A 89 1.71 11.97 -1.86
C TYR A 89 0.18 11.96 -1.78
N ILE A 90 -0.39 10.91 -1.18
CA ILE A 90 -1.84 10.78 -1.05
C ILE A 90 -2.30 11.35 0.29
N ASN A 91 -3.25 12.28 0.25
CA ASN A 91 -3.94 12.71 1.46
C ASN A 91 -5.00 11.66 1.86
N ARG A 92 -4.80 11.04 3.02
CA ARG A 92 -5.68 10.00 3.57
C ARG A 92 -7.11 10.49 3.79
N ASP A 93 -7.29 11.71 4.27
CA ASP A 93 -8.62 12.25 4.56
C ASP A 93 -9.45 12.38 3.28
N THR A 94 -8.79 12.70 2.15
CA THR A 94 -9.43 12.76 0.83
C THR A 94 -9.64 11.38 0.21
N LEU A 95 -8.83 10.39 0.60
CA LEU A 95 -8.95 9.02 0.13
C LEU A 95 -10.14 8.31 0.80
N PHE A 96 -10.34 8.53 2.10
CA PHE A 96 -11.37 7.88 2.91
C PHE A 96 -12.66 8.71 3.08
N CYS A 97 -12.92 9.67 2.19
CA CYS A 97 -14.11 10.54 2.26
C CYS A 97 -15.40 9.92 1.70
N TYR A 98 -15.38 8.63 1.33
CA TYR A 98 -16.51 7.90 0.74
C TYR A 98 -17.12 8.57 -0.51
N HIS A 99 -16.29 9.25 -1.30
CA HIS A 99 -16.69 9.79 -2.60
C HIS A 99 -16.46 8.75 -3.71
N LYS A 100 -17.36 8.67 -4.69
CA LYS A 100 -17.31 7.66 -5.77
C LYS A 100 -15.95 7.56 -6.47
N ALA A 101 -15.30 8.69 -6.75
CA ALA A 101 -13.98 8.70 -7.39
C ALA A 101 -12.85 8.28 -6.43
N SER A 102 -12.96 8.65 -5.15
CA SER A 102 -12.00 8.26 -4.11
C SER A 102 -12.09 6.77 -3.80
N GLU A 103 -13.31 6.21 -3.75
CA GLU A 103 -13.55 4.78 -3.59
C GLU A 103 -12.95 3.98 -4.75
N GLU A 104 -13.21 4.38 -6.00
CA GLU A 104 -12.60 3.73 -7.17
C GLU A 104 -11.06 3.78 -7.11
N PHE A 105 -10.48 4.89 -6.64
CA PHE A 105 -9.03 5.02 -6.46
C PHE A 105 -8.50 4.16 -5.29
N LEU A 106 -9.21 4.11 -4.17
CA LEU A 106 -8.91 3.27 -3.02
C LEU A 106 -8.96 1.78 -3.42
N HIS A 107 -9.99 1.36 -4.15
CA HIS A 107 -10.11 0.01 -4.70
C HIS A 107 -8.90 -0.36 -5.56
N ARG A 108 -8.38 0.56 -6.39
CA ARG A 108 -7.15 0.32 -7.17
C ARG A 108 -5.92 0.12 -6.27
N ILE A 109 -5.76 0.96 -5.25
CA ILE A 109 -4.65 0.86 -4.30
C ILE A 109 -4.72 -0.48 -3.53
N VAL A 110 -5.89 -0.82 -3.00
CA VAL A 110 -6.10 -2.06 -2.25
C VAL A 110 -5.90 -3.26 -3.16
N SER A 111 -6.39 -3.21 -4.40
CA SER A 111 -6.17 -4.27 -5.38
C SER A 111 -4.69 -4.55 -5.60
N LEU A 112 -3.89 -3.48 -5.73
CA LEU A 112 -2.44 -3.60 -5.86
C LEU A 112 -1.81 -4.24 -4.62
N PHE A 113 -2.14 -3.78 -3.40
CA PHE A 113 -1.62 -4.40 -2.17
C PHE A 113 -2.04 -5.87 -2.05
N VAL A 114 -3.27 -6.16 -2.41
CA VAL A 114 -3.85 -7.49 -2.33
C VAL A 114 -3.17 -8.42 -3.34
N SER A 115 -2.82 -7.92 -4.53
CA SER A 115 -2.11 -8.67 -5.57
C SER A 115 -0.62 -8.90 -5.29
N SER A 116 0.07 -7.95 -4.63
CA SER A 116 1.51 -8.02 -4.42
C SER A 116 1.92 -8.77 -3.15
N HIS A 117 1.04 -8.85 -2.14
CA HIS A 117 1.35 -9.44 -0.85
C HIS A 117 0.68 -10.81 -0.64
N TYR A 118 1.48 -11.77 -0.17
CA TYR A 118 1.05 -13.15 0.08
C TYR A 118 -0.04 -13.29 1.15
N LYS A 119 -0.07 -12.38 2.14
CA LYS A 119 -1.04 -12.40 3.23
C LYS A 119 -1.52 -10.98 3.50
N ASN A 120 -2.83 -10.78 3.37
CA ASN A 120 -3.49 -9.52 3.69
C ASN A 120 -4.57 -9.73 4.74
N SER A 121 -4.75 -8.74 5.60
CA SER A 121 -5.78 -8.70 6.63
C SER A 121 -6.67 -7.48 6.39
N PRO A 122 -8.00 -7.55 6.55
CA PRO A 122 -8.86 -6.37 6.44
C PRO A 122 -8.48 -5.28 7.47
N ASN A 123 -7.85 -5.64 8.59
CA ASN A 123 -7.33 -4.69 9.57
C ASN A 123 -6.23 -3.78 8.98
N ASP A 124 -5.64 -4.14 7.85
CA ASP A 124 -4.65 -3.30 7.17
C ASP A 124 -5.27 -1.99 6.68
N LEU A 125 -6.53 -2.02 6.21
CA LEU A 125 -7.28 -0.82 5.83
C LEU A 125 -7.50 0.09 7.03
N GLN A 126 -7.90 -0.49 8.16
CA GLN A 126 -8.09 0.24 9.40
C GLN A 126 -6.77 0.88 9.88
N MET A 127 -5.65 0.16 9.79
CA MET A 127 -4.34 0.71 10.15
C MET A 127 -3.94 1.86 9.21
N MET A 128 -4.26 1.77 7.91
CA MET A 128 -3.99 2.84 6.95
C MET A 128 -4.84 4.10 7.19
N SER A 129 -6.07 3.95 7.69
CA SER A 129 -6.97 5.07 7.97
C SER A 129 -6.69 5.72 9.32
N ASP A 130 -6.41 4.93 10.36
CA ASP A 130 -6.37 5.40 11.76
C ASP A 130 -4.98 5.92 12.17
N ALA A 131 -3.90 5.24 11.75
CA ALA A 131 -2.58 5.49 12.32
C ALA A 131 -1.89 6.72 11.66
N PRO A 132 -1.68 7.84 12.39
CA PRO A 132 -1.25 9.11 11.80
C PRO A 132 0.15 9.04 11.19
N ALA A 133 1.01 8.15 11.69
CA ALA A 133 2.37 7.95 11.20
C ALA A 133 2.45 7.24 9.83
N HIS A 134 1.33 6.68 9.33
CA HIS A 134 1.30 6.00 8.03
C HIS A 134 1.07 6.96 6.86
N HIS A 135 2.01 7.00 5.93
CA HIS A 135 1.91 7.77 4.70
C HIS A 135 1.79 6.84 3.50
N LEU A 136 1.00 7.28 2.52
CA LEU A 136 0.79 6.57 1.26
C LEU A 136 1.33 7.40 0.10
N PHE A 137 2.14 6.76 -0.72
CA PHE A 137 2.65 7.35 -1.96
C PHE A 137 2.24 6.46 -3.13
N CYS A 138 1.85 7.07 -4.24
CA CYS A 138 1.53 6.36 -5.47
C CYS A 138 2.38 6.87 -6.64
N LEU A 139 2.91 5.94 -7.42
CA LEU A 139 3.53 6.24 -8.70
C LEU A 139 2.45 6.20 -9.77
N LEU A 140 2.22 7.34 -10.41
CA LEU A 140 1.23 7.48 -11.46
C LEU A 140 1.92 7.60 -12.82
N GLY A 141 1.26 7.09 -13.86
CA GLY A 141 1.64 7.40 -15.24
C GLY A 141 1.41 8.88 -15.56
N PRO A 142 1.99 9.39 -16.67
CA PRO A 142 1.79 10.77 -17.09
C PRO A 142 0.30 11.04 -17.33
N VAL A 143 -0.26 11.99 -16.57
CA VAL A 143 -1.68 12.35 -16.65
C VAL A 143 -1.85 13.47 -17.67
N PRO A 144 -2.60 13.26 -18.77
CA PRO A 144 -2.93 14.34 -19.68
C PRO A 144 -3.85 15.35 -18.97
N ALA A 145 -3.51 16.64 -19.09
CA ALA A 145 -4.20 17.74 -18.41
C ALA A 145 -5.71 17.82 -18.69
N ASP A 146 -6.16 17.30 -19.84
CA ASP A 146 -7.56 17.35 -20.29
C ASP A 146 -8.36 16.06 -19.98
N SER A 147 -7.75 15.09 -19.30
CA SER A 147 -8.43 13.81 -19.02
C SER A 147 -9.29 13.87 -17.76
N THR A 148 -10.56 13.48 -17.91
CA THR A 148 -11.51 13.30 -16.79
C THR A 148 -11.45 11.88 -16.19
N THR A 149 -10.52 11.06 -16.67
CA THR A 149 -10.34 9.68 -16.24
C THR A 149 -9.39 9.61 -15.05
N LEU A 150 -9.73 8.78 -14.07
CA LEU A 150 -8.84 8.51 -12.93
C LEU A 150 -7.49 7.94 -13.40
N PRO A 151 -6.37 8.50 -12.91
CA PRO A 151 -5.03 8.08 -13.33
C PRO A 151 -4.78 6.60 -12.99
N GLU A 152 -3.91 6.00 -13.80
CA GLU A 152 -3.50 4.62 -13.63
C GLU A 152 -2.41 4.54 -12.54
N VAL A 153 -2.65 3.71 -11.52
CA VAL A 153 -1.72 3.51 -10.41
C VAL A 153 -0.76 2.38 -10.76
N LEU A 154 0.51 2.69 -10.92
CA LEU A 154 1.54 1.72 -11.35
C LEU A 154 2.22 1.04 -10.15
N CYS A 155 2.49 1.82 -9.11
CA CYS A 155 3.12 1.37 -7.88
C CYS A 155 2.54 2.13 -6.68
N VAL A 156 2.40 1.47 -5.54
CA VAL A 156 2.01 2.09 -4.27
C VAL A 156 3.05 1.74 -3.21
N ILE A 157 3.45 2.74 -2.43
CA ILE A 157 4.35 2.59 -1.29
C ILE A 157 3.62 3.04 -0.03
N GLN A 158 3.59 2.19 0.97
CA GLN A 158 3.17 2.53 2.32
C GLN A 158 4.41 2.72 3.19
N VAL A 159 4.53 3.92 3.78
CA VAL A 159 5.61 4.29 4.69
C VAL A 159 5.02 4.52 6.08
N CYS A 160 5.76 4.18 7.12
CA CYS A 160 5.45 4.53 8.50
C CYS A 160 6.62 5.30 9.10
N LEU A 161 6.36 6.48 9.66
CA LEU A 161 7.37 7.22 10.42
C LEU A 161 7.53 6.56 11.79
N GLU A 162 8.77 6.25 12.16
CA GLU A 162 9.11 5.58 13.43
C GLU A 162 10.18 6.38 14.17
N GLY A 163 10.20 6.24 15.50
CA GLY A 163 11.24 6.80 16.36
C GLY A 163 10.78 7.97 17.23
N GLN A 164 11.74 8.81 17.65
CA GLN A 164 11.53 9.85 18.68
C GLN A 164 10.99 9.28 20.01
N VAL A 165 11.40 8.06 20.36
CA VAL A 165 10.98 7.41 21.60
C VAL A 165 11.86 7.88 22.75
N SER A 166 11.23 8.28 23.86
CA SER A 166 11.97 8.75 25.03
C SER A 166 12.85 7.64 25.64
N ARG A 167 14.08 7.98 26.05
CA ARG A 167 15.02 7.03 26.70
C ARG A 167 14.43 6.38 27.95
N SER A 168 13.61 7.12 28.71
CA SER A 168 12.89 6.59 29.86
C SER A 168 11.93 5.47 29.46
N SER A 169 11.17 5.65 28.37
CA SER A 169 10.26 4.62 27.86
C SER A 169 11.03 3.40 27.36
N VAL A 170 12.18 3.60 26.70
CA VAL A 170 13.02 2.50 26.21
C VAL A 170 13.59 1.68 27.37
N SER A 171 14.19 2.31 28.36
CA SER A 171 14.79 1.61 29.52
C SER A 171 13.74 0.86 30.36
N GLN A 172 12.55 1.44 30.52
CA GLN A 172 11.42 0.77 31.15
C GLN A 172 10.90 -0.40 30.31
N GLY A 173 10.76 -0.24 29.00
CA GLY A 173 10.31 -1.31 28.10
C GLY A 173 11.29 -2.48 28.05
N LEU A 174 12.59 -2.18 28.04
CA LEU A 174 13.65 -3.17 28.01
C LEU A 174 13.73 -3.97 29.32
N SER A 175 13.59 -3.30 30.48
CA SER A 175 13.57 -3.96 31.79
C SER A 175 12.31 -4.81 32.03
N GLN A 176 11.16 -4.40 31.48
CA GLN A 176 9.89 -5.14 31.60
C GLN A 176 9.69 -6.17 30.49
N GLY A 177 10.56 -6.23 29.48
CA GLY A 177 10.39 -7.09 28.30
C GLY A 177 9.13 -6.77 27.48
N LYS A 178 8.54 -5.58 27.64
CA LYS A 178 7.33 -5.16 26.92
C LYS A 178 7.70 -4.48 25.61
N ARG A 179 7.13 -4.97 24.52
CA ARG A 179 7.19 -4.32 23.21
C ARG A 179 5.98 -3.39 23.08
N ALA A 180 6.20 -2.11 22.84
CA ALA A 180 5.11 -1.19 22.54
C ALA A 180 4.49 -1.55 21.17
N SER A 181 3.21 -1.21 20.99
CA SER A 181 2.51 -1.38 19.71
C SER A 181 2.89 -0.22 18.78
N GLY A 182 4.00 -0.37 18.04
CA GLY A 182 4.57 0.68 17.19
C GLY A 182 6.10 0.62 17.19
N ASP A 183 6.76 1.41 16.34
CA ASP A 183 8.22 1.58 16.33
C ASP A 183 9.03 0.28 16.31
N LEU A 184 8.65 -0.64 15.39
CA LEU A 184 9.20 -1.99 15.34
C LEU A 184 10.73 -2.01 15.18
N ILE A 185 11.27 -1.16 14.30
CA ILE A 185 12.72 -1.11 14.05
C ILE A 185 13.46 -0.54 15.28
N PRO A 186 13.10 0.65 15.81
CA PRO A 186 13.68 1.17 17.05
C PRO A 186 13.73 0.14 18.18
N TRP A 187 12.62 -0.54 18.47
CA TRP A 187 12.54 -1.52 19.54
C TRP A 187 13.42 -2.75 19.28
N THR A 188 13.43 -3.24 18.05
CA THR A 188 14.21 -4.45 17.69
C THR A 188 15.70 -4.18 17.82
N VAL A 189 16.17 -3.02 17.32
CA VAL A 189 17.58 -2.63 17.40
C VAL A 189 18.00 -2.40 18.85
N ALA A 190 17.21 -1.65 19.62
CA ALA A 190 17.48 -1.43 21.04
C ALA A 190 17.52 -2.74 21.84
N GLN A 191 16.64 -3.69 21.54
CA GLN A 191 16.62 -4.97 22.22
C GLN A 191 17.82 -5.86 21.87
N GLN A 192 18.18 -5.95 20.59
CA GLN A 192 19.24 -6.84 20.11
C GLN A 192 20.65 -6.30 20.38
N TYR A 193 20.85 -4.99 20.22
CA TYR A 193 22.15 -4.35 20.37
C TYR A 193 22.33 -3.64 21.71
N GLN A 194 21.28 -3.61 22.56
CA GLN A 194 21.27 -2.89 23.84
C GLN A 194 21.59 -1.40 23.69
N ASP A 195 21.29 -0.84 22.52
CA ASP A 195 21.50 0.57 22.20
C ASP A 195 20.25 1.38 22.58
N GLN A 196 20.40 2.24 23.59
CA GLN A 196 19.31 3.11 24.08
C GLN A 196 19.18 4.41 23.29
N ASP A 197 20.15 4.73 22.45
CA ASP A 197 20.20 5.97 21.68
C ASP A 197 19.50 5.83 20.32
N PHE A 198 19.55 4.62 19.74
CA PHE A 198 18.92 4.36 18.45
C PHE A 198 17.41 4.70 18.40
N PRO A 199 16.57 4.37 19.41
CA PRO A 199 15.15 4.73 19.38
C PRO A 199 14.86 6.23 19.50
N SER A 200 15.83 7.02 19.97
CA SER A 200 15.71 8.48 19.99
C SER A 200 15.84 9.10 18.60
N LEU A 201 16.44 8.38 17.64
CA LEU A 201 16.48 8.81 16.25
C LEU A 201 15.10 8.70 15.61
N SER A 202 14.83 9.55 14.62
CA SER A 202 13.63 9.50 13.79
C SER A 202 13.98 8.88 12.44
N GLY A 203 13.09 8.06 11.91
CA GLY A 203 13.27 7.43 10.61
C GLY A 203 11.94 7.09 9.95
N ALA A 204 12.03 6.56 8.74
CA ALA A 204 10.89 6.10 7.96
C ALA A 204 11.09 4.63 7.61
N ARG A 205 10.08 3.80 7.90
CA ARG A 205 10.02 2.40 7.52
C ARG A 205 9.09 2.23 6.34
N VAL A 206 9.58 1.64 5.26
CA VAL A 206 8.71 1.16 4.19
C VAL A 206 8.00 -0.11 4.68
N VAL A 207 6.69 -0.02 4.88
CA VAL A 207 5.85 -1.13 5.36
C VAL A 207 5.50 -2.07 4.21
N ARG A 208 5.09 -1.50 3.08
CA ARG A 208 4.64 -2.24 1.88
C ARG A 208 5.04 -1.51 0.61
N ILE A 209 5.36 -2.29 -0.42
CA ILE A 209 5.53 -1.82 -1.80
C ILE A 209 4.73 -2.77 -2.67
N ALA A 210 3.80 -2.21 -3.43
CA ALA A 210 2.96 -2.94 -4.35
C ALA A 210 3.18 -2.41 -5.76
N THR A 211 3.70 -3.26 -6.64
CA THR A 211 3.76 -2.97 -8.08
C THR A 211 2.70 -3.78 -8.79
N HIS A 212 2.13 -3.21 -9.85
CA HIS A 212 1.18 -3.94 -10.68
C HIS A 212 1.80 -5.26 -11.18
N PRO A 213 1.09 -6.41 -11.08
CA PRO A 213 1.65 -7.71 -11.43
C PRO A 213 2.15 -7.81 -12.88
N ASP A 214 1.46 -7.13 -13.81
CA ASP A 214 1.84 -7.11 -15.22
C ASP A 214 3.06 -6.22 -15.54
N TYR A 215 3.41 -5.30 -14.64
CA TYR A 215 4.55 -4.37 -14.79
C TYR A 215 5.73 -4.74 -13.89
N GLN A 216 5.70 -5.94 -13.31
CA GLN A 216 6.84 -6.48 -12.59
C GLN A 216 8.04 -6.58 -13.53
N SER A 217 9.23 -6.29 -13.01
CA SER A 217 10.50 -6.28 -13.76
C SER A 217 10.69 -5.13 -14.76
N MET A 218 9.79 -4.14 -14.83
CA MET A 218 9.96 -2.93 -15.65
C MET A 218 10.62 -1.74 -14.90
N GLY A 219 10.95 -1.90 -13.62
CA GLY A 219 11.70 -0.90 -12.84
C GLY A 219 10.86 0.18 -12.15
N TYR A 220 9.52 0.13 -12.23
CA TYR A 220 8.65 1.11 -11.54
C TYR A 220 8.83 1.13 -10.03
N GLY A 221 9.05 -0.02 -9.39
CA GLY A 221 9.35 -0.08 -7.96
C GLY A 221 10.67 0.61 -7.60
N THR A 222 11.71 0.41 -8.42
CA THR A 222 13.02 1.07 -8.25
C THR A 222 12.91 2.57 -8.42
N ARG A 223 12.17 3.04 -9.44
CA ARG A 223 11.87 4.45 -9.66
C ARG A 223 11.14 5.06 -8.46
N ALA A 224 10.08 4.40 -7.98
CA ALA A 224 9.29 4.89 -6.86
C ALA A 224 10.13 5.02 -5.57
N LEU A 225 11.01 4.05 -5.28
CA LEU A 225 11.93 4.14 -4.15
C LEU A 225 13.00 5.23 -4.30
N ALA A 226 13.52 5.43 -5.52
CA ALA A 226 14.47 6.51 -5.79
C ALA A 226 13.83 7.88 -5.55
N LEU A 227 12.64 8.12 -6.09
CA LEU A 227 11.87 9.35 -5.87
C LEU A 227 11.50 9.55 -4.40
N LEU A 228 11.12 8.48 -3.70
CA LEU A 228 10.81 8.54 -2.27
C LEU A 228 12.04 8.96 -1.45
N LYS A 229 13.21 8.41 -1.78
CA LYS A 229 14.48 8.80 -1.15
C LYS A 229 14.78 10.27 -1.40
N ASP A 230 14.69 10.73 -2.65
CA ASP A 230 14.94 12.13 -3.00
C ASP A 230 13.96 13.09 -2.32
N TYR A 231 12.70 12.67 -2.14
CA TYR A 231 11.69 13.41 -1.38
C TYR A 231 12.08 13.60 0.09
N TYR A 232 12.48 12.53 0.79
CA TYR A 232 12.89 12.61 2.20
C TYR A 232 14.28 13.24 2.40
N GLU A 233 15.16 13.17 1.40
CA GLU A 233 16.43 13.91 1.39
C GLU A 233 16.27 15.38 1.00
N LEU A 234 15.04 15.86 0.78
CA LEU A 234 14.70 17.23 0.38
C LEU A 234 15.41 17.70 -0.90
N ARG A 235 15.72 16.78 -1.82
CA ARG A 235 16.33 17.12 -3.12
C ARG A 235 15.30 17.57 -4.15
N VAL A 236 14.03 17.30 -3.91
CA VAL A 236 12.92 17.80 -4.73
C VAL A 236 12.73 19.27 -4.37
N THR A 237 13.15 20.15 -5.27
CA THR A 237 12.88 21.59 -5.15
C THR A 237 11.39 21.82 -5.30
N SER A 238 10.75 22.34 -4.26
CA SER A 238 9.38 22.83 -4.36
C SER A 238 9.36 23.98 -5.37
N LEU A 239 8.69 23.80 -6.51
CA LEU A 239 8.53 24.85 -7.52
C LEU A 239 7.67 26.02 -7.02
N ASP A 240 7.08 25.91 -5.83
CA ASP A 240 6.21 26.91 -5.19
C ASP A 240 6.86 27.65 -4.00
N GLU A 241 8.17 27.48 -3.73
CA GLU A 241 8.86 28.36 -2.77
C GLU A 241 9.16 29.75 -3.37
N ARG A 242 8.10 30.47 -3.75
CA ARG A 242 8.13 31.93 -3.68
C ARG A 242 7.88 32.30 -2.23
N GLU A 243 8.97 32.54 -1.50
CA GLU A 243 9.06 33.30 -0.24
C GLU A 243 7.83 33.19 0.69
N ARG A 244 7.84 32.21 1.60
CA ARG A 244 7.03 32.37 2.82
C ARG A 244 7.78 33.35 3.74
N PRO A 245 7.20 34.51 4.10
CA PRO A 245 7.81 35.36 5.13
C PRO A 245 7.87 34.55 6.43
N ALA A 246 8.99 34.64 7.14
CA ALA A 246 9.22 33.93 8.39
C ALA A 246 8.06 34.18 9.37
N GLU A 247 7.22 33.18 9.59
CA GLU A 247 6.24 33.22 10.68
C GLU A 247 7.01 33.14 12.00
N HIS A 248 7.24 34.31 12.60
CA HIS A 248 7.74 34.45 13.94
C HIS A 248 6.67 33.93 14.89
N ILE A 249 6.79 32.68 15.34
CA ILE A 249 5.95 32.14 16.40
C ILE A 249 6.40 32.82 17.70
N GLU A 250 5.67 33.85 18.14
CA GLU A 250 5.79 34.35 19.50
C GLU A 250 5.27 33.27 20.47
N SER A 251 6.17 32.75 21.30
CA SER A 251 5.80 31.89 22.42
C SER A 251 5.00 32.70 23.44
N VAL A 252 3.72 32.41 23.58
CA VAL A 252 2.90 32.97 24.66
C VAL A 252 3.45 32.49 26.01
N ALA A 253 3.66 33.42 26.95
CA ALA A 253 4.15 33.13 28.29
C ALA A 253 3.13 32.28 29.08
N VAL A 254 3.65 31.46 29.99
CA VAL A 254 2.97 30.34 30.67
C VAL A 254 1.82 30.78 31.62
N ASP A 255 1.61 32.09 31.81
CA ASP A 255 0.68 32.61 32.83
C ASP A 255 -0.77 32.85 32.32
N ASP A 256 -1.06 32.66 31.03
CA ASP A 256 -2.40 32.93 30.45
C ASP A 256 -3.22 31.68 30.08
N VAL A 257 -2.80 30.47 30.50
CA VAL A 257 -3.60 29.24 30.32
C VAL A 257 -4.58 29.08 31.49
N GLY A 258 -5.57 29.98 31.54
CA GLY A 258 -6.73 29.83 32.40
C GLY A 258 -7.56 28.62 31.95
N LEU A 259 -7.75 27.66 32.86
CA LEU A 259 -8.63 26.50 32.68
C LEU A 259 -9.99 26.94 32.08
N LEU A 260 -10.37 26.33 30.96
CA LEU A 260 -11.75 26.35 30.50
C LEU A 260 -12.59 25.54 31.49
N GLU A 261 -13.43 26.23 32.27
CA GLU A 261 -14.50 25.61 33.05
C GLU A 261 -15.53 24.96 32.11
N GLU A 262 -15.78 23.66 32.28
CA GLU A 262 -16.92 22.98 31.68
C GLU A 262 -18.21 23.50 32.31
N THR A 263 -19.09 24.08 31.49
CA THR A 263 -20.51 24.26 31.84
C THR A 263 -21.36 23.17 31.18
N ILE A 264 -22.26 22.61 31.99
CA ILE A 264 -23.20 21.51 31.72
C ILE A 264 -23.94 21.66 30.39
#